data_AF-A0AAN0M2L6-F1
#
_entry.id   AF-A0AAN0M2L6-F1
#
_cell.length_a   1.000
_cell.length_b   1.000
_cell.length_c   1.000
_cell.angle_alpha   90.00
_cell.angle_beta   90.00
_cell.angle_gamma   90.00
#
_symmetry.space_group_name_H-M   'P 1'
#
loop_
_entity.id
_entity.type
_entity.pdbx_description
1 polymer ?
#
loop_
_entity_poly.entity_id
_entity_poly.type
_entity_poly.pdbx_seq_one_letter_code
_entity_poly.pdbx_strand_id
1 'polypeptide(L)'
;MQQDASIIVEPLKDGLKIHENKLGVMANSPDYDWHKTNIRNYIGVNPKQVEPVELFEETFKPFGQGSGTFGLPGDYSPPSRFIRTLFAKLTRVPNYGEEDPVNSAYHILSGVDIMKGSVVTQRNSLDYTQYTTCMMTNTRTYYFKMYNNSQIVRVNLNDYTLDGQDALSHPVPTQQVFGSIK
;
A
#
# COMPACT_ATOMS: atom_id res chain seq x y z
N MET A 1 8.69 16.78 -19.50
CA MET A 1 8.72 16.10 -18.19
C MET A 1 7.54 15.15 -18.14
N GLN A 2 7.74 13.87 -17.83
CA GLN A 2 6.63 12.92 -17.74
C GLN A 2 5.81 13.22 -16.49
N GLN A 3 4.48 13.34 -16.64
CA GLN A 3 3.60 13.98 -15.64
C GLN A 3 3.35 13.15 -14.36
N ASP A 4 3.89 11.92 -14.28
CA ASP A 4 3.67 10.97 -13.17
C ASP A 4 4.94 10.16 -12.80
N ALA A 5 6.12 10.78 -12.88
CA ALA A 5 7.38 10.11 -12.57
C ALA A 5 7.56 9.86 -11.05
N SER A 6 8.05 8.68 -10.68
CA SER A 6 8.46 8.34 -9.31
C SER A 6 9.93 7.96 -9.28
N ILE A 7 10.64 8.34 -8.22
CA ILE A 7 12.02 7.96 -7.97
C ILE A 7 12.17 7.35 -6.57
N ILE A 8 13.17 6.50 -6.41
CA ILE A 8 13.63 5.99 -5.11
C ILE A 8 15.08 6.45 -4.92
N VAL A 9 15.39 6.93 -3.72
CA VAL A 9 16.71 7.40 -3.35
C VAL A 9 17.20 6.57 -2.16
N GLU A 10 18.26 5.78 -2.37
CA GLU A 10 18.81 4.86 -1.37
C GLU A 10 20.26 5.24 -1.02
N PRO A 11 20.58 5.51 0.25
CA PRO A 11 21.96 5.64 0.71
C PRO A 11 22.57 4.25 0.92
N LEU A 12 23.35 3.78 -0.05
CA LEU A 12 24.03 2.49 -0.03
C LEU A 12 25.49 2.65 0.39
N LYS A 13 26.18 1.52 0.64
CA LYS A 13 27.59 1.51 1.06
C LYS A 13 28.53 2.17 0.04
N ASP A 14 28.19 2.07 -1.24
CA ASP A 14 28.93 2.63 -2.38
C ASP A 14 28.47 4.04 -2.78
N GLY A 15 27.48 4.60 -2.08
CA GLY A 15 27.03 5.98 -2.26
C GLY A 15 25.51 6.11 -2.38
N LEU A 16 25.08 7.31 -2.79
CA LEU A 16 23.66 7.59 -3.02
C LEU A 16 23.24 7.02 -4.38
N LYS A 17 22.27 6.11 -4.37
CA LYS A 17 21.70 5.52 -5.58
C LYS A 17 20.31 6.09 -5.84
N ILE A 18 20.08 6.53 -7.07
CA ILE A 18 18.77 7.05 -7.52
C ILE A 18 18.22 6.08 -8.55
N HIS A 19 17.03 5.56 -8.30
CA HIS A 19 16.31 4.66 -9.18
C HIS A 19 15.09 5.36 -9.77
N GLU A 20 14.87 5.17 -11.07
CA GLU A 20 13.55 5.39 -11.65
C GLU A 20 12.59 4.31 -11.14
N ASN A 21 11.48 4.70 -10.51
CA ASN A 21 10.51 3.79 -9.91
C ASN A 21 9.28 3.63 -10.80
N LYS A 22 9.45 2.90 -11.91
CA LYS A 22 8.33 2.58 -12.84
C LYS A 22 7.26 1.70 -12.20
N LEU A 23 7.63 0.91 -11.19
CA LEU A 23 6.68 0.09 -10.44
C LEU A 23 5.78 0.95 -9.54
N GLY A 24 6.25 2.12 -9.13
CA GLY A 24 5.58 3.07 -8.24
C GLY A 24 5.11 2.44 -6.93
N VAL A 25 5.94 1.57 -6.35
CA VAL A 25 5.79 0.98 -5.02
C VAL A 25 7.16 0.96 -4.33
N MET A 26 7.17 1.02 -3.00
CA MET A 26 8.37 0.93 -2.17
C MET A 26 7.97 0.37 -0.79
N ALA A 27 8.89 -0.33 -0.14
CA ALA A 27 8.74 -0.77 1.25
C ALA A 27 9.99 -0.38 2.04
N ASN A 28 10.64 -1.32 2.72
CA ASN A 28 11.91 -1.12 3.42
C ASN A 28 12.96 -2.09 2.83
N SER A 29 14.08 -2.27 3.54
CA SER A 29 15.16 -3.18 3.16
C SER A 29 14.67 -4.57 2.70
N PRO A 30 15.36 -5.25 1.77
CA PRO A 30 16.62 -4.87 1.11
C PRO A 30 16.48 -3.72 0.09
N ASP A 31 17.53 -3.44 -0.68
CA ASP A 31 17.52 -2.38 -1.70
C ASP A 31 16.48 -2.64 -2.81
N TYR A 32 16.19 -1.59 -3.59
CA TYR A 32 15.15 -1.66 -4.61
C TYR A 32 15.47 -2.64 -5.76
N ASP A 33 16.75 -2.84 -6.10
CA ASP A 33 17.13 -3.80 -7.15
C ASP A 33 16.91 -5.24 -6.71
N TRP A 34 17.10 -5.53 -5.42
CA TRP A 34 16.73 -6.79 -4.83
C TRP A 34 15.21 -7.01 -4.90
N HIS A 35 14.39 -6.01 -4.53
CA HIS A 35 12.93 -6.13 -4.65
C HIS A 35 12.48 -6.42 -6.08
N LYS A 36 13.09 -5.76 -7.08
CA LYS A 36 12.84 -6.06 -8.50
C LYS A 36 13.22 -7.49 -8.86
N THR A 37 14.34 -7.99 -8.34
CA THR A 37 14.75 -9.39 -8.55
C THR A 37 13.75 -10.35 -7.89
N ASN A 38 13.26 -10.03 -6.69
CA ASN A 38 12.32 -10.84 -5.93
C ASN A 38 10.97 -11.02 -6.66
N ILE A 39 10.52 -10.05 -7.47
CA ILE A 39 9.31 -10.18 -8.31
C ILE A 39 9.34 -11.46 -9.15
N ARG A 40 10.52 -11.92 -9.58
CA ARG A 40 10.68 -13.11 -10.41
C ARG A 40 10.15 -14.39 -9.74
N ASN A 41 10.10 -14.42 -8.40
CA ASN A 41 9.51 -15.54 -7.65
C ASN A 41 7.98 -15.60 -7.75
N TYR A 42 7.32 -14.52 -8.19
CA TYR A 42 5.86 -14.36 -8.15
C TYR A 42 5.24 -14.18 -9.54
N ILE A 43 5.97 -14.44 -10.62
CA ILE A 43 5.46 -14.25 -11.99
C ILE A 43 4.28 -15.17 -12.35
N GLY A 44 4.08 -16.26 -11.60
CA GLY A 44 2.93 -17.16 -11.74
C GLY A 44 1.70 -16.72 -10.94
N VAL A 45 1.83 -15.74 -10.05
CA VAL A 45 0.70 -15.21 -9.26
C VAL A 45 -0.20 -14.37 -10.16
N ASN A 46 -1.50 -14.64 -10.15
CA ASN A 46 -2.45 -14.05 -11.06
C ASN A 46 -3.85 -13.93 -10.41
N PRO A 47 -4.64 -12.89 -10.70
CA PRO A 47 -5.99 -12.73 -10.14
C PRO A 47 -7.02 -13.75 -10.66
N LYS A 48 -6.75 -14.46 -11.77
CA LYS A 48 -7.69 -15.43 -12.33
C LYS A 48 -7.58 -16.78 -11.61
N GLN A 49 -8.70 -17.47 -11.55
CA GLN A 49 -8.78 -18.81 -11.01
C GLN A 49 -7.92 -19.81 -11.80
N VAL A 50 -7.30 -20.75 -11.09
CA VAL A 50 -6.67 -21.93 -11.70
C VAL A 50 -7.74 -22.90 -12.18
N GLU A 51 -7.58 -23.42 -13.40
CA GLU A 51 -8.48 -24.42 -13.96
C GLU A 51 -8.43 -25.76 -13.19
N PRO A 52 -9.53 -26.52 -13.13
CA PRO A 52 -9.51 -27.88 -12.59
C PRO A 52 -8.50 -28.77 -13.29
N VAL A 53 -7.96 -29.76 -12.55
CA VAL A 53 -7.04 -30.77 -13.10
C VAL A 53 -7.67 -32.15 -12.96
N GLU A 54 -7.59 -32.96 -14.01
CA GLU A 54 -7.98 -34.37 -14.01
C GLU A 54 -6.77 -35.25 -13.72
N LEU A 55 -6.82 -36.07 -12.66
CA LEU A 55 -5.77 -37.04 -12.31
C LEU A 55 -6.43 -38.35 -11.88
N PHE A 56 -6.00 -39.48 -12.43
CA PHE A 56 -6.50 -40.82 -12.04
C PHE A 56 -8.03 -40.94 -12.03
N GLU A 57 -8.71 -40.39 -13.04
CA GLU A 57 -10.17 -40.38 -13.16
C GLU A 57 -10.90 -39.54 -12.09
N GLU A 58 -10.17 -38.67 -11.38
CA GLU A 58 -10.71 -37.72 -10.40
C GLU A 58 -10.43 -36.26 -10.81
N THR A 59 -11.48 -35.43 -10.70
CA THR A 59 -11.39 -33.98 -10.95
C THR A 59 -11.04 -33.21 -9.68
N PHE A 60 -9.88 -32.56 -9.66
CA PHE A 60 -9.46 -31.67 -8.59
C PHE A 60 -9.80 -30.21 -8.94
N LYS A 61 -10.75 -29.63 -8.22
CA LYS A 61 -11.20 -28.23 -8.40
C LYS A 61 -10.67 -27.35 -7.27
N PRO A 62 -10.45 -26.05 -7.52
CA PRO A 62 -10.21 -25.10 -6.43
C PRO A 62 -11.33 -25.12 -5.38
N PHE A 63 -10.98 -24.95 -4.10
CA PHE A 63 -11.95 -24.91 -3.00
C PHE A 63 -12.95 -23.73 -3.07
N GLY A 64 -12.57 -22.66 -3.76
CA GLY A 64 -13.30 -21.40 -3.86
C GLY A 64 -12.48 -20.41 -4.68
N GLN A 65 -12.81 -19.12 -4.63
CA GLN A 65 -12.12 -18.10 -5.42
C GLN A 65 -10.70 -17.79 -4.90
N GLY A 66 -9.85 -17.33 -5.80
CA GLY A 66 -8.51 -16.83 -5.48
C GLY A 66 -7.38 -17.85 -5.64
N SER A 67 -7.61 -19.01 -6.26
CA SER A 67 -6.55 -20.03 -6.38
C SER A 67 -5.35 -19.57 -7.20
N GLY A 68 -5.52 -18.61 -8.12
CA GLY A 68 -4.40 -18.02 -8.86
C GLY A 68 -3.48 -17.13 -8.03
N THR A 69 -3.91 -16.72 -6.83
CA THR A 69 -3.08 -15.90 -5.93
C THR A 69 -2.23 -16.75 -4.97
N PHE A 70 -2.34 -18.08 -5.07
CA PHE A 70 -1.51 -19.01 -4.30
C PHE A 70 -0.02 -18.70 -4.50
N GLY A 71 0.71 -18.63 -3.38
CA GLY A 71 2.11 -18.22 -3.35
C GLY A 71 2.35 -16.77 -2.91
N LEU A 72 1.33 -15.90 -2.87
CA LEU A 72 1.48 -14.60 -2.23
C LEU A 72 1.85 -14.75 -0.75
N PRO A 73 2.87 -14.02 -0.26
CA PRO A 73 3.28 -14.13 1.13
C PRO A 73 2.32 -13.34 2.04
N GLY A 74 2.02 -13.90 3.22
CA GLY A 74 1.06 -13.33 4.18
C GLY A 74 1.68 -12.58 5.37
N ASP A 75 3.00 -12.63 5.55
CA ASP A 75 3.68 -12.02 6.69
C ASP A 75 3.92 -10.50 6.51
N TYR A 76 4.36 -9.81 7.57
CA TYR A 76 4.55 -8.34 7.57
C TYR A 76 5.97 -7.89 7.20
N SER A 77 6.85 -8.80 6.75
CA SER A 77 8.20 -8.41 6.32
C SER A 77 8.16 -7.44 5.13
N PRO A 78 9.20 -6.61 4.96
CA PRO A 78 9.24 -5.67 3.84
C PRO A 78 9.12 -6.32 2.45
N PRO A 79 9.81 -7.46 2.15
CA PRO A 79 9.61 -8.16 0.87
C PRO A 79 8.17 -8.58 0.64
N SER A 80 7.51 -9.13 1.66
CA SER A 80 6.13 -9.60 1.55
C SER A 80 5.14 -8.45 1.34
N ARG A 81 5.31 -7.35 2.08
CA ARG A 81 4.51 -6.13 1.87
C ARG A 81 4.72 -5.54 0.49
N PHE A 82 5.97 -5.47 0.00
CA PHE A 82 6.27 -4.97 -1.35
C PHE A 82 5.50 -5.76 -2.43
N ILE A 83 5.56 -7.10 -2.37
CA ILE A 83 4.90 -7.98 -3.35
C ILE A 83 3.37 -7.85 -3.28
N ARG A 84 2.78 -7.84 -2.07
CA ARG A 84 1.32 -7.67 -1.92
C ARG A 84 0.84 -6.31 -2.43
N THR A 85 1.54 -5.23 -2.10
CA THR A 85 1.21 -3.88 -2.58
C THR A 85 1.35 -3.77 -4.09
N LEU A 86 2.42 -4.32 -4.68
CA LEU A 86 2.60 -4.36 -6.13
C LEU A 86 1.49 -5.14 -6.83
N PHE A 87 1.18 -6.34 -6.33
CA PHE A 87 0.12 -7.17 -6.88
C PHE A 87 -1.25 -6.47 -6.82
N ALA A 88 -1.61 -5.91 -5.67
CA ALA A 88 -2.87 -5.17 -5.51
C ALA A 88 -2.94 -3.94 -6.44
N LYS A 89 -1.82 -3.22 -6.62
CA LYS A 89 -1.74 -2.10 -7.55
C LYS A 89 -1.96 -2.53 -9.01
N LEU A 90 -1.33 -3.62 -9.44
CA LEU A 90 -1.40 -4.10 -10.83
C LEU A 90 -2.74 -4.75 -11.17
N THR A 91 -3.42 -5.33 -10.18
CA THR A 91 -4.72 -6.00 -10.37
C THR A 91 -5.91 -5.09 -10.06
N ARG A 92 -5.66 -3.86 -9.62
CA ARG A 92 -6.70 -2.86 -9.40
C ARG A 92 -7.47 -2.61 -10.69
N VAL A 93 -8.80 -2.72 -10.60
CA VAL A 93 -9.69 -2.25 -11.66
C VAL A 93 -9.81 -0.73 -11.54
N PRO A 94 -9.45 0.05 -12.57
CA PRO A 94 -9.70 1.48 -12.57
C PRO A 94 -11.22 1.72 -12.56
N ASN A 95 -11.74 2.49 -11.60
CA ASN A 95 -13.11 2.98 -11.72
C ASN A 95 -13.10 4.40 -12.28
N TYR A 96 -14.22 4.80 -12.87
CA TYR A 96 -14.42 6.14 -13.39
C TYR A 96 -15.07 7.01 -12.30
N GLY A 97 -14.38 8.04 -11.78
CA GLY A 97 -14.89 9.00 -10.77
C GLY A 97 -13.78 9.69 -9.94
N GLU A 98 -14.05 10.88 -9.38
CA GLU A 98 -13.05 11.72 -8.67
C GLU A 98 -12.55 11.14 -7.33
N GLU A 99 -13.38 10.39 -6.59
CA GLU A 99 -13.01 9.82 -5.28
C GLU A 99 -12.31 8.45 -5.39
N ASP A 100 -12.26 7.87 -6.59
CA ASP A 100 -11.74 6.53 -6.86
C ASP A 100 -10.24 6.33 -6.53
N PRO A 101 -9.30 7.25 -6.88
CA PRO A 101 -7.88 6.98 -6.69
C PRO A 101 -7.48 6.97 -5.20
N VAL A 102 -8.10 7.83 -4.39
CA VAL A 102 -7.84 7.87 -2.94
C VAL A 102 -8.36 6.59 -2.29
N ASN A 103 -9.61 6.21 -2.58
CA ASN A 103 -10.19 4.99 -2.02
C ASN A 103 -9.40 3.74 -2.44
N SER A 104 -9.05 3.65 -3.72
CA SER A 104 -8.16 2.62 -4.26
C SER A 104 -6.83 2.52 -3.51
N ALA A 105 -6.19 3.66 -3.22
CA ALA A 105 -4.93 3.68 -2.48
C ALA A 105 -5.08 3.12 -1.06
N TYR A 106 -6.17 3.48 -0.35
CA TYR A 106 -6.46 2.94 0.97
C TYR A 106 -6.75 1.44 0.94
N HIS A 107 -7.48 0.94 -0.07
CA HIS A 107 -7.69 -0.50 -0.23
C HIS A 107 -6.39 -1.25 -0.50
N ILE A 108 -5.52 -0.75 -1.39
CA ILE A 108 -4.20 -1.34 -1.65
C ILE A 108 -3.37 -1.41 -0.35
N LEU A 109 -3.32 -0.32 0.41
CA LEU A 109 -2.53 -0.24 1.64
C LEU A 109 -3.14 -1.05 2.79
N SER A 110 -4.45 -1.28 2.80
CA SER A 110 -5.09 -2.16 3.78
C SER A 110 -4.59 -3.61 3.72
N GLY A 111 -4.11 -4.07 2.56
CA GLY A 111 -3.50 -5.40 2.41
C GLY A 111 -2.15 -5.56 3.12
N VAL A 112 -1.60 -4.47 3.67
CA VAL A 112 -0.36 -4.43 4.43
C VAL A 112 -0.50 -3.65 5.75
N ASP A 113 -1.73 -3.37 6.19
CA ASP A 113 -2.01 -2.74 7.47
C ASP A 113 -1.67 -3.68 8.63
N ILE A 114 -0.86 -3.18 9.58
CA ILE A 114 -0.32 -3.98 10.68
C ILE A 114 -1.14 -3.68 11.94
N MET A 115 -1.89 -4.68 12.40
CA MET A 115 -2.64 -4.60 13.66
C MET A 115 -1.70 -4.64 14.87
N LYS A 116 -2.03 -3.87 15.92
CA LYS A 116 -1.34 -3.96 17.22
C LYS A 116 -1.34 -5.41 17.72
N GLY A 117 -0.15 -5.91 18.07
CA GLY A 117 0.06 -7.27 18.56
C GLY A 117 0.45 -8.29 17.49
N SER A 118 0.27 -7.99 16.21
CA SER A 118 0.70 -8.89 15.13
C SER A 118 2.21 -8.89 14.91
N VAL A 119 2.89 -7.79 15.26
CA VAL A 119 4.35 -7.68 15.20
C VAL A 119 4.87 -7.10 16.51
N VAL A 120 5.78 -7.84 17.14
CA VAL A 120 6.49 -7.42 18.36
C VAL A 120 7.97 -7.35 18.06
N THR A 121 8.59 -6.22 18.36
CA THR A 121 10.02 -6.02 18.10
C THR A 121 10.88 -6.75 19.13
N GLN A 122 12.18 -6.87 18.84
CA GLN A 122 13.15 -7.39 19.81
C GLN A 122 13.25 -6.55 21.10
N ARG A 123 12.76 -5.29 21.08
CA ARG A 123 12.68 -4.42 22.26
C ARG A 123 11.35 -4.55 22.99
N ASN A 124 10.55 -5.57 22.68
CA ASN A 124 9.23 -5.82 23.24
C ASN A 124 8.24 -4.65 23.03
N SER A 125 8.37 -3.95 21.90
CA SER A 125 7.45 -2.89 21.48
C SER A 125 6.53 -3.41 20.37
N LEU A 126 5.31 -2.87 20.28
CA LEU A 126 4.40 -3.17 19.19
C LEU A 126 4.79 -2.37 17.95
N ASP A 127 4.98 -3.05 16.83
CA ASP A 127 5.06 -2.44 15.51
C ASP A 127 3.68 -2.57 14.84
N TYR A 128 3.12 -1.44 14.41
CA TYR A 128 1.77 -1.36 13.88
C TYR A 128 1.64 -0.16 12.94
N THR A 129 0.65 -0.19 12.05
CA THR A 129 0.39 0.94 11.15
C THR A 129 -0.23 2.10 11.93
N GLN A 130 0.57 3.13 12.25
CA GLN A 130 0.09 4.25 13.06
C GLN A 130 -0.94 5.11 12.32
N TYR A 131 -0.73 5.30 11.02
CA TYR A 131 -1.59 6.08 10.14
C TYR A 131 -1.36 5.68 8.68
N THR A 132 -2.29 6.03 7.80
CA THR A 132 -2.21 5.81 6.35
C THR A 132 -2.56 7.10 5.62
N THR A 133 -1.77 7.49 4.62
CA THR A 133 -1.92 8.78 3.92
C THR A 133 -2.00 8.59 2.43
N CYS A 134 -2.62 9.56 1.77
CA CYS A 134 -2.66 9.68 0.31
C CYS A 134 -2.57 11.17 -0.04
N MET A 135 -1.77 11.52 -1.05
CA MET A 135 -1.63 12.90 -1.50
C MET A 135 -2.10 13.01 -2.95
N MET A 136 -2.99 13.97 -3.22
CA MET A 136 -3.34 14.37 -4.58
C MET A 136 -2.58 15.64 -4.94
N THR A 137 -1.58 15.49 -5.80
CA THR A 137 -0.64 16.58 -6.16
C THR A 137 -1.28 17.64 -7.06
N ASN A 138 -2.22 17.24 -7.91
CA ASN A 138 -2.99 18.13 -8.78
C ASN A 138 -3.89 19.09 -8.00
N THR A 139 -4.56 18.60 -6.94
CA THR A 139 -5.46 19.39 -6.09
C THR A 139 -4.78 19.93 -4.83
N ARG A 140 -3.53 19.50 -4.58
CA ARG A 140 -2.77 19.79 -3.35
C ARG A 140 -3.51 19.37 -2.07
N THR A 141 -4.22 18.24 -2.15
CA THR A 141 -4.99 17.71 -1.02
C THR A 141 -4.25 16.55 -0.37
N TYR A 142 -4.09 16.63 0.95
CA TYR A 142 -3.50 15.60 1.80
C TYR A 142 -4.61 14.85 2.54
N TYR A 143 -4.71 13.54 2.33
CA TYR A 143 -5.64 12.64 2.99
C TYR A 143 -4.89 11.81 4.02
N PHE A 144 -5.49 11.58 5.18
CA PHE A 144 -4.95 10.68 6.19
C PHE A 144 -6.04 9.98 7.00
N LYS A 145 -5.69 8.83 7.55
CA LYS A 145 -6.49 8.03 8.49
C LYS A 145 -5.58 7.57 9.62
N MET A 146 -6.03 7.64 10.86
CA MET A 146 -5.25 7.21 12.03
C MET A 146 -5.62 5.79 12.44
N TYR A 147 -4.74 5.07 13.15
CA TYR A 147 -5.04 3.70 13.59
C TYR A 147 -6.36 3.59 14.39
N ASN A 148 -6.59 4.51 15.32
CA ASN A 148 -7.79 4.52 16.17
C ASN A 148 -9.00 5.26 15.54
N ASN A 149 -8.86 5.80 14.32
CA ASN A 149 -9.93 6.51 13.65
C ASN A 149 -9.96 6.15 12.16
N SER A 150 -10.93 5.33 11.79
CA SER A 150 -11.11 4.83 10.42
C SER A 150 -11.68 5.87 9.45
N GLN A 151 -12.08 7.04 9.92
CA GLN A 151 -12.51 8.13 9.04
C GLN A 151 -11.31 8.71 8.28
N ILE A 152 -11.41 8.77 6.95
CA ILE A 152 -10.46 9.49 6.13
C ILE A 152 -10.71 10.99 6.32
N VAL A 153 -9.68 11.71 6.74
CA VAL A 153 -9.65 13.16 6.90
C VAL A 153 -8.82 13.77 5.79
N ARG A 154 -9.20 14.96 5.31
CA ARG A 154 -8.45 15.69 4.28
C ARG A 154 -8.09 17.09 4.72
N VAL A 155 -6.97 17.59 4.22
CA VAL A 155 -6.50 18.97 4.33
C VAL A 155 -6.13 19.44 2.92
N ASN A 156 -6.71 20.54 2.46
CA ASN A 156 -6.34 21.14 1.18
C ASN A 156 -5.36 22.30 1.42
N LEU A 157 -4.17 22.24 0.82
CA LEU A 157 -3.15 23.28 1.01
C LEU A 157 -3.60 24.65 0.48
N ASN A 158 -4.53 24.69 -0.48
CA ASN A 158 -5.05 25.94 -1.01
C ASN A 158 -6.01 26.67 -0.05
N ASP A 159 -6.40 26.02 1.06
CA ASP A 159 -7.20 26.66 2.11
C ASP A 159 -6.34 27.53 3.05
N TYR A 160 -5.02 27.60 2.81
CA TYR A 160 -4.04 28.27 3.68
C TYR A 160 -3.20 29.30 2.93
N THR A 161 -2.67 30.27 3.69
CA THR A 161 -1.66 31.22 3.23
C THR A 161 -0.30 30.52 3.10
N LEU A 162 0.18 30.33 1.88
CA LEU A 162 1.40 29.55 1.59
C LEU A 162 2.70 30.35 1.75
N ASP A 163 2.62 31.67 1.85
CA ASP A 163 3.73 32.60 2.07
C ASP A 163 3.80 33.10 3.53
N GLY A 164 3.14 32.39 4.45
CA GLY A 164 3.23 32.64 5.88
C GLY A 164 4.66 32.45 6.41
N GLN A 165 5.01 33.21 7.45
CA GLN A 165 6.34 33.14 8.08
C GLN A 165 6.45 32.00 9.12
N ASP A 166 5.32 31.57 9.67
CA ASP A 166 5.25 30.56 10.71
C ASP A 166 4.62 29.25 10.19
N ALA A 167 5.05 28.12 10.76
CA ALA A 167 4.46 26.82 10.48
C ALA A 167 3.07 26.71 11.14
N LEU A 168 2.10 26.19 10.37
CA LEU A 168 0.77 25.88 10.88
C LEU A 168 0.70 24.42 11.35
N SER A 169 -0.04 24.19 12.44
CA SER A 169 -0.27 22.86 12.99
C SER A 169 -1.74 22.69 13.34
N HIS A 170 -2.30 21.53 13.02
CA HIS A 170 -3.68 21.16 13.32
C HIS A 170 -3.73 19.93 14.20
N PRO A 171 -4.65 19.88 15.18
CA PRO A 171 -4.88 18.67 15.96
C PRO A 171 -5.40 17.56 15.05
N VAL A 172 -4.83 16.37 15.22
CA VAL A 172 -5.20 15.18 14.45
C VAL A 172 -6.32 14.43 15.19
N PRO A 173 -7.47 14.15 14.56
CA PRO A 173 -8.54 13.40 15.20
C PRO A 173 -8.17 11.92 15.32
N THR A 174 -7.90 11.49 16.55
CA THR A 174 -7.47 10.10 16.86
C THR A 174 -8.57 9.22 17.43
N GLN A 175 -9.75 9.79 17.74
CA GLN A 175 -10.90 9.03 18.24
C GLN A 175 -11.79 8.62 17.07
N GLN A 176 -12.32 7.39 17.12
CA GLN A 176 -13.21 6.88 16.09
C GLN A 176 -14.50 7.71 16.01
N VAL A 177 -14.82 8.17 14.80
CA VAL A 177 -16.10 8.81 14.50
C VAL A 177 -17.05 7.75 13.93
N PHE A 178 -18.20 7.56 14.58
CA PHE A 178 -19.24 6.64 14.12
C PHE A 178 -20.37 7.43 13.45
N GLY A 179 -20.73 7.06 12.23
CA GLY A 179 -21.97 7.54 11.60
C GLY A 179 -23.18 6.91 12.29
N SER A 180 -24.29 7.65 12.36
CA SER A 180 -25.58 7.14 12.86
C SER A 180 -26.63 7.29 11.76
N ILE A 181 -27.37 6.22 11.51
CA ILE A 181 -28.55 6.25 10.63
C ILE A 181 -29.76 6.19 11.57
N LYS A 182 -30.48 7.29 11.67
CA LYS A 182 -31.81 7.40 12.29
C LYS A 182 -32.75 8.08 11.31
#